data_AF-A0A842PRJ8-F1
#
_entry.id   AF-A0A842PRJ8-F1
#
_cell.length_a   1.000
_cell.length_b   1.000
_cell.length_c   1.000
_cell.angle_alpha   90.00
_cell.angle_beta   90.00
_cell.angle_gamma   90.00
#
_symmetry.space_group_name_H-M   'P 1'
#
loop_
_entity.id
_entity.type
_entity.pdbx_description
1 polymer ?
#
loop_
_entity_poly.entity_id
_entity_poly.type
_entity_poly.pdbx_seq_one_letter_code
_entity_poly.pdbx_strand_id
1 'polypeptide(L)'
;MKIRQNIRHFATKKALTMPVIGDIATEKMVDLHVRIFSERADPDRRDEREDHMAAFFECTFDTYLAALDAGFPEAEAREITHVQANFDFYNHGWTEMMEIPVDEIEAHYERYEEFFERHGIDIAEPLGEFRTIDIPDAPATLDKLDDPDHPHAEGGFADDVYVEDDSGEVGVGGADEPEDVDVSAAPGMQDVDRTDEKTA
;
A
#
# COMPACT_ATOMS: atom_id res chain seq x y z
N MET A 1 -12.28 -1.15 3.42
CA MET A 1 -11.73 0.24 3.36
C MET A 1 -12.13 0.90 2.04
N LYS A 2 -12.00 2.24 1.92
CA LYS A 2 -12.22 2.97 0.66
C LYS A 2 -10.90 3.48 0.08
N ILE A 3 -10.64 3.21 -1.19
CA ILE A 3 -9.40 3.59 -1.88
C ILE A 3 -9.68 4.73 -2.86
N ARG A 4 -8.76 5.69 -3.00
CA ARG A 4 -8.85 6.71 -4.04
C ARG A 4 -8.13 6.24 -5.29
N GLN A 5 -8.73 6.42 -6.45
CA GLN A 5 -8.11 6.13 -7.74
C GLN A 5 -8.23 7.33 -8.67
N ASN A 6 -7.12 7.67 -9.32
CA ASN A 6 -7.03 8.78 -10.25
C ASN A 6 -5.87 8.58 -11.21
N ILE A 7 -5.66 9.53 -12.11
CA ILE A 7 -4.60 9.44 -13.13
C ILE A 7 -3.20 9.20 -12.55
N ARG A 8 -2.91 9.68 -11.33
CA ARG A 8 -1.61 9.46 -10.68
C ARG A 8 -1.42 8.01 -10.27
N HIS A 9 -2.49 7.32 -9.89
CA HIS A 9 -2.43 5.89 -9.52
C HIS A 9 -2.14 5.05 -10.76
N PHE A 10 -2.81 5.31 -11.88
CA PHE A 10 -2.48 4.66 -13.15
C PHE A 10 -1.06 4.98 -13.62
N ALA A 11 -0.61 6.24 -13.47
CA ALA A 11 0.77 6.62 -13.79
C ALA A 11 1.79 5.87 -12.92
N THR A 12 1.46 5.65 -11.65
CA THR A 12 2.29 4.90 -10.71
C THR A 12 2.35 3.43 -11.12
N LYS A 13 1.20 2.79 -11.39
CA LYS A 13 1.14 1.41 -11.95
C LYS A 13 2.04 1.27 -13.18
N LYS A 14 1.91 2.19 -14.14
CA LYS A 14 2.71 2.19 -15.37
C LYS A 14 4.20 2.36 -15.08
N ALA A 15 4.59 3.27 -14.19
CA ALA A 15 5.98 3.47 -13.83
C ALA A 15 6.59 2.23 -13.15
N LEU A 16 5.86 1.60 -12.23
CA LEU A 16 6.30 0.42 -11.48
C LEU A 16 6.51 -0.82 -12.37
N THR A 17 5.71 -0.94 -13.43
CA THR A 17 5.76 -2.09 -14.36
C THR A 17 6.76 -1.89 -15.51
N MET A 18 7.40 -0.71 -15.60
CA MET A 18 8.42 -0.43 -16.61
C MET A 18 9.82 -0.89 -16.17
N PRO A 19 10.59 -1.57 -17.03
CA PRO A 19 11.97 -1.93 -16.72
C PRO A 19 12.83 -0.70 -16.37
N VAL A 20 13.69 -0.81 -15.35
CA VAL A 20 14.61 0.23 -14.84
C VAL A 20 13.92 1.42 -14.15
N ILE A 21 12.76 1.85 -14.64
CA ILE A 21 11.95 2.91 -14.01
C ILE A 21 11.26 2.38 -12.75
N GLY A 22 10.92 1.09 -12.72
CA GLY A 22 10.28 0.43 -11.60
C GLY A 22 10.99 0.65 -10.27
N ASP A 23 12.30 0.42 -10.21
CA ASP A 23 13.09 0.58 -8.97
C ASP A 23 13.02 2.02 -8.42
N ILE A 24 13.10 3.03 -9.30
CA ILE A 24 12.99 4.44 -8.91
C ILE A 24 11.58 4.76 -8.43
N ALA A 25 10.56 4.26 -9.13
CA ALA A 25 9.16 4.43 -8.75
C ALA A 25 8.89 3.78 -7.39
N THR A 26 9.42 2.58 -7.14
CA THR A 26 9.34 1.89 -5.85
C THR A 26 9.93 2.75 -4.74
N GLU A 27 11.18 3.22 -4.89
CA GLU A 27 11.84 4.07 -3.88
C GLU A 27 10.98 5.31 -3.54
N LYS A 28 10.49 6.02 -4.58
CA LYS A 28 9.68 7.24 -4.39
C LYS A 28 8.33 6.95 -3.74
N MET A 29 7.75 5.79 -4.03
CA MET A 29 6.48 5.40 -3.43
C MET A 29 6.65 4.90 -1.99
N VAL A 30 7.76 4.23 -1.67
CA VAL A 30 8.13 3.90 -0.29
C VAL A 30 8.30 5.19 0.52
N ASP A 31 9.11 6.15 0.05
CA ASP A 31 9.30 7.46 0.70
C ASP A 31 7.96 8.17 0.97
N LEU A 32 7.05 8.12 -0.01
CA LEU A 32 5.72 8.73 0.10
C LEU A 32 4.89 8.07 1.20
N HIS A 33 4.82 6.74 1.23
CA HIS A 33 4.03 6.00 2.22
C HIS A 33 4.63 6.13 3.63
N VAL A 34 5.96 6.02 3.78
CA VAL A 34 6.64 6.27 5.04
C VAL A 34 6.29 7.65 5.58
N ARG A 35 6.34 8.70 4.74
CA ARG A 35 5.95 10.05 5.16
C ARG A 35 4.49 10.11 5.62
N ILE A 36 3.56 9.57 4.82
CA ILE A 36 2.13 9.59 5.13
C ILE A 36 1.85 8.88 6.46
N PHE A 37 2.39 7.68 6.66
CA PHE A 37 2.15 6.92 7.88
C PHE A 37 2.92 7.47 9.08
N SER A 38 4.09 8.08 8.88
CA SER A 38 4.78 8.84 9.94
C SER A 38 3.97 10.04 10.39
N GLU A 39 3.28 10.74 9.49
CA GLU A 39 2.38 11.84 9.86
C GLU A 39 1.18 11.37 10.71
N ARG A 40 0.75 10.11 10.55
CA ARG A 40 -0.34 9.47 11.32
C ARG A 40 0.14 8.87 12.63
N ALA A 41 1.40 8.45 12.70
CA ALA A 41 2.02 7.89 13.89
C ALA A 41 2.09 8.91 15.04
N ASP A 42 2.12 8.39 16.27
CA ASP A 42 2.41 9.17 17.48
C ASP A 42 3.66 10.03 17.26
N PRO A 43 3.57 11.37 17.37
CA PRO A 43 4.68 12.29 17.13
C PRO A 43 5.96 11.97 17.89
N ASP A 44 5.84 11.41 19.10
CA ASP A 44 6.99 11.07 19.94
C ASP A 44 7.65 9.74 19.55
N ARG A 45 7.08 9.01 18.58
CA ARG A 45 7.50 7.66 18.16
C ARG A 45 7.88 7.55 16.68
N ARG A 46 7.69 8.60 15.88
CA ARG A 46 7.82 8.56 14.41
C ARG A 46 9.16 7.98 13.97
N ASP A 47 10.24 8.60 14.43
CA ASP A 47 11.61 8.22 14.11
C ASP A 47 11.93 6.75 14.46
N GLU A 48 11.25 6.18 15.47
CA GLU A 48 11.45 4.79 15.89
C GLU A 48 10.83 3.76 14.93
N ARG A 49 9.94 4.19 14.03
CA ARG A 49 9.17 3.33 13.12
C ARG A 49 9.56 3.48 11.65
N GLU A 50 10.23 4.56 11.28
CA GLU A 50 10.53 4.90 9.87
C GLU A 50 11.31 3.80 9.14
N ASP A 51 12.41 3.32 9.74
CA ASP A 51 13.25 2.28 9.12
C ASP A 51 12.51 0.96 8.92
N HIS A 52 11.64 0.59 9.87
CA HIS A 52 10.78 -0.59 9.76
C HIS A 52 9.78 -0.42 8.62
N MET A 53 9.05 0.69 8.60
CA MET A 53 8.06 0.98 7.56
C MET A 53 8.68 1.02 6.17
N ALA A 54 9.88 1.61 6.03
CA ALA A 54 10.56 1.70 4.75
C ALA A 54 10.86 0.30 4.18
N ALA A 55 11.50 -0.56 4.99
CA ALA A 55 11.83 -1.93 4.58
C ALA A 55 10.57 -2.78 4.35
N PHE A 56 9.54 -2.62 5.19
CA PHE A 56 8.28 -3.33 5.04
C PHE A 56 7.57 -2.95 3.74
N PHE A 57 7.42 -1.65 3.47
CA PHE A 57 6.76 -1.18 2.26
C PHE A 57 7.53 -1.55 0.99
N GLU A 58 8.86 -1.55 1.02
CA GLU A 58 9.68 -2.04 -0.09
C GLU A 58 9.28 -3.47 -0.49
N CYS A 59 9.16 -4.39 0.48
CA CYS A 59 8.70 -5.75 0.23
C CYS A 59 7.25 -5.80 -0.31
N THR A 60 6.34 -4.95 0.16
CA THR A 60 4.94 -4.98 -0.31
C THR A 60 4.78 -4.60 -1.78
N PHE A 61 5.74 -3.89 -2.39
CA PHE A 61 5.72 -3.64 -3.83
C PHE A 61 5.89 -4.92 -4.65
N ASP A 62 6.63 -5.92 -4.16
CA ASP A 62 6.71 -7.23 -4.80
C ASP A 62 5.34 -7.93 -4.74
N THR A 63 4.62 -7.83 -3.62
CA THR A 63 3.24 -8.33 -3.51
C THR A 63 2.32 -7.63 -4.52
N TYR A 64 2.40 -6.30 -4.64
CA TYR A 64 1.59 -5.52 -5.59
C TYR A 64 1.78 -6.00 -7.03
N LEU A 65 3.04 -6.16 -7.45
CA LEU A 65 3.37 -6.65 -8.79
C LEU A 65 2.88 -8.10 -9.00
N ALA A 66 3.03 -8.96 -7.99
CA ALA A 66 2.53 -10.34 -8.05
C ALA A 66 0.99 -10.40 -8.16
N ALA A 67 0.26 -9.51 -7.49
CA ALA A 67 -1.19 -9.40 -7.62
C ALA A 67 -1.60 -8.94 -9.04
N LEU A 68 -0.92 -7.92 -9.59
CA LEU A 68 -1.17 -7.51 -10.97
C LEU A 68 -0.89 -8.64 -11.98
N ASP A 69 0.21 -9.37 -11.80
CA ASP A 69 0.58 -10.52 -12.65
C ASP A 69 -0.41 -11.69 -12.52
N ALA A 70 -1.02 -11.86 -11.35
CA ALA A 70 -2.11 -12.81 -11.12
C ALA A 70 -3.46 -12.37 -11.74
N GLY A 71 -3.52 -11.17 -12.32
CA GLY A 71 -4.68 -10.66 -13.05
C GLY A 71 -5.66 -9.85 -12.21
N PHE A 72 -5.29 -9.47 -10.98
CA PHE A 72 -6.11 -8.60 -10.17
C PHE A 72 -6.18 -7.19 -10.78
N PRO A 73 -7.36 -6.53 -10.78
CA PRO A 73 -7.47 -5.11 -11.06
C PRO A 73 -6.55 -4.28 -10.16
N GLU A 74 -6.14 -3.10 -10.64
CA GLU A 74 -5.21 -2.24 -9.92
C GLU A 74 -5.69 -1.87 -8.51
N ALA A 75 -6.99 -1.61 -8.37
CA ALA A 75 -7.60 -1.29 -7.07
C ALA A 75 -7.52 -2.47 -6.09
N GLU A 76 -7.73 -3.70 -6.57
CA GLU A 76 -7.61 -4.92 -5.76
C GLU A 76 -6.15 -5.21 -5.39
N ALA A 77 -5.21 -5.05 -6.33
CA ALA A 77 -3.78 -5.19 -6.05
C ALA A 77 -3.30 -4.20 -4.98
N ARG A 78 -3.81 -2.96 -5.00
CA ARG A 78 -3.57 -2.00 -3.92
C ARG A 78 -4.21 -2.46 -2.62
N GLU A 79 -5.49 -2.84 -2.64
CA GLU A 79 -6.16 -3.28 -1.43
C GLU A 79 -5.42 -4.43 -0.75
N ILE A 80 -4.95 -5.43 -1.50
CA ILE A 80 -4.09 -6.52 -1.00
C ILE A 80 -2.91 -5.99 -0.20
N THR A 81 -2.16 -5.02 -0.73
CA THR A 81 -1.01 -4.43 0.00
C THR A 81 -1.42 -3.57 1.21
N HIS A 82 -2.57 -2.89 1.14
CA HIS A 82 -3.09 -2.16 2.29
C HIS A 82 -3.54 -3.12 3.40
N VAL A 83 -4.13 -4.27 3.05
CA VAL A 83 -4.46 -5.34 4.01
C VAL A 83 -3.19 -5.88 4.67
N GLN A 84 -2.13 -6.16 3.91
CA GLN A 84 -0.82 -6.56 4.46
C GLN A 84 -0.26 -5.53 5.44
N ALA A 85 -0.31 -4.24 5.10
CA ALA A 85 0.14 -3.17 6.00
C ALA A 85 -0.68 -3.14 7.30
N ASN A 86 -1.99 -3.39 7.23
CA ASN A 86 -2.83 -3.46 8.44
C ASN A 86 -2.50 -4.67 9.31
N PHE A 87 -2.04 -5.81 8.76
CA PHE A 87 -1.54 -6.93 9.56
C PHE A 87 -0.30 -6.54 10.37
N ASP A 88 0.64 -5.84 9.74
CA ASP A 88 1.85 -5.38 10.41
C ASP A 88 1.55 -4.33 11.49
N PHE A 89 0.69 -3.36 11.18
CA PHE A 89 0.26 -2.35 12.15
C PHE A 89 -0.52 -2.98 13.30
N TYR A 90 -1.33 -3.99 13.03
CA TYR A 90 -2.02 -4.77 14.06
C TYR A 90 -1.01 -5.47 14.96
N ASN A 91 -0.02 -6.17 14.40
CA ASN A 91 1.03 -6.87 15.15
C ASN A 91 1.86 -5.94 16.03
N HIS A 92 1.99 -4.67 15.66
CA HIS A 92 2.67 -3.66 16.48
C HIS A 92 1.72 -2.84 17.36
N GLY A 93 0.40 -3.02 17.27
CA GLY A 93 -0.59 -2.21 17.98
C GLY A 93 -0.56 -0.74 17.58
N TRP A 94 -0.19 -0.43 16.33
CA TRP A 94 -0.19 0.93 15.78
C TRP A 94 -1.56 1.29 15.20
N THR A 95 -2.60 1.21 16.04
CA THR A 95 -4.00 1.40 15.62
C THR A 95 -4.24 2.76 14.99
N GLU A 96 -3.47 3.78 15.41
CA GLU A 96 -3.53 5.12 14.83
C GLU A 96 -3.15 5.19 13.36
N MET A 97 -2.39 4.21 12.84
CA MET A 97 -1.94 4.16 11.45
C MET A 97 -2.83 3.28 10.57
N MET A 98 -3.70 2.48 11.17
CA MET A 98 -4.54 1.52 10.47
C MET A 98 -5.57 2.21 9.56
N GLU A 99 -5.81 1.57 8.42
CA GLU A 99 -6.78 2.00 7.40
C GLU A 99 -7.98 1.06 7.31
N ILE A 100 -7.91 -0.09 8.00
CA ILE A 100 -8.98 -1.05 8.19
C ILE A 100 -9.21 -1.18 9.70
N PRO A 101 -10.46 -1.09 10.19
CA PRO A 101 -10.74 -1.34 11.60
C PRO A 101 -10.31 -2.74 12.01
N VAL A 102 -9.81 -2.91 13.25
CA VAL A 102 -9.36 -4.22 13.77
C VAL A 102 -10.40 -5.33 13.58
N ASP A 103 -11.69 -5.04 13.74
CA ASP A 103 -12.79 -5.99 13.59
C ASP A 103 -13.13 -6.36 12.14
N GLU A 104 -12.57 -5.65 11.16
CA GLU A 104 -12.75 -5.93 9.72
C GLU A 104 -11.53 -6.61 9.08
N ILE A 105 -10.40 -6.72 9.78
CA ILE A 105 -9.15 -7.32 9.25
C ILE A 105 -9.41 -8.74 8.72
N GLU A 106 -10.13 -9.57 9.47
CA GLU A 106 -10.41 -10.96 9.10
C GLU A 106 -11.25 -11.03 7.81
N ALA A 107 -12.28 -10.20 7.67
CA ALA A 107 -13.10 -10.14 6.46
C ALA A 107 -12.28 -9.69 5.23
N HIS A 108 -11.35 -8.76 5.43
CA HIS A 108 -10.41 -8.33 4.41
C HIS A 108 -9.42 -9.45 4.01
N TYR A 109 -8.94 -10.24 4.97
CA TYR A 109 -8.13 -11.43 4.72
C TYR A 109 -8.90 -12.47 3.90
N GLU A 110 -10.11 -12.84 4.34
CA GLU A 110 -10.94 -13.88 3.69
C GLU A 110 -11.23 -13.58 2.22
N ARG A 111 -11.39 -12.30 1.86
CA ARG A 111 -11.64 -11.88 0.47
C ARG A 111 -10.49 -12.20 -0.48
N TYR A 112 -9.25 -12.17 0.01
CA TYR A 112 -8.06 -12.48 -0.78
C TYR A 112 -7.36 -13.76 -0.30
N GLU A 113 -8.06 -14.62 0.45
CA GLU A 113 -7.52 -15.81 1.09
C GLU A 113 -6.73 -16.68 0.11
N GLU A 114 -7.26 -16.95 -1.09
CA GLU A 114 -6.54 -17.78 -2.07
C GLU A 114 -5.17 -17.19 -2.47
N PHE A 115 -5.10 -15.86 -2.63
CA PHE A 115 -3.85 -15.18 -2.93
C PHE A 115 -2.92 -15.20 -1.72
N PHE A 116 -3.43 -14.86 -0.54
CA PHE A 116 -2.66 -14.83 0.69
C PHE A 116 -2.09 -16.20 1.07
N GLU A 117 -2.90 -17.26 1.07
CA GLU A 117 -2.46 -18.62 1.34
C GLU A 117 -1.40 -19.10 0.34
N ARG A 118 -1.56 -18.77 -0.95
CA ARG A 118 -0.60 -19.14 -2.00
C ARG A 118 0.79 -18.59 -1.73
N HIS A 119 0.86 -17.37 -1.20
CA HIS A 119 2.10 -16.65 -0.94
C HIS A 119 2.53 -16.70 0.54
N GLY A 120 1.81 -17.45 1.38
CA GLY A 120 2.10 -17.61 2.81
C GLY A 120 1.95 -16.32 3.61
N ILE A 121 1.07 -15.42 3.16
CA ILE A 121 0.76 -14.16 3.84
C ILE A 121 -0.38 -14.42 4.83
N ASP A 122 -0.18 -14.05 6.09
CA ASP A 122 -1.27 -14.01 7.07
C ASP A 122 -0.99 -12.92 8.12
N ILE A 123 -1.86 -12.82 9.14
CA ILE A 123 -1.68 -11.82 10.20
C ILE A 123 -0.35 -12.03 10.94
N ALA A 124 0.09 -13.27 11.18
CA ALA A 124 1.33 -13.54 11.91
C ALA A 124 2.59 -13.35 11.05
N GLU A 125 2.50 -13.60 9.74
CA GLU A 125 3.56 -13.42 8.75
C GLU A 125 3.08 -12.50 7.61
N PRO A 126 2.98 -11.17 7.82
CA PRO A 126 2.36 -10.24 6.86
C PRO A 126 3.00 -10.21 5.48
N LEU A 127 4.29 -10.52 5.39
CA LEU A 127 5.04 -10.52 4.12
C LEU A 127 5.09 -11.91 3.46
N GLY A 128 4.86 -13.00 4.19
CA GLY A 128 4.99 -14.36 3.64
C GLY A 128 6.29 -14.57 2.84
N GLU A 129 6.17 -15.07 1.61
CA GLU A 129 7.31 -15.24 0.70
C GLU A 129 7.95 -13.94 0.20
N PHE A 130 7.23 -12.81 0.31
CA PHE A 130 7.71 -11.49 -0.13
C PHE A 130 8.62 -10.81 0.89
N ARG A 131 8.98 -11.48 2.00
CA ARG A 131 10.05 -11.03 2.89
C ARG A 131 11.42 -11.25 2.22
N THR A 132 11.73 -10.38 1.25
CA THR A 132 12.92 -10.45 0.40
C THR A 132 14.15 -9.79 1.02
N ILE A 133 13.94 -8.93 2.02
CA ILE A 133 14.98 -8.25 2.80
C ILE A 133 14.72 -8.38 4.32
N ASP A 134 15.74 -8.08 5.12
CA ASP A 134 15.61 -8.00 6.57
C ASP A 134 14.81 -6.74 6.96
N ILE A 135 13.78 -6.93 7.78
CA ILE A 135 12.94 -5.83 8.30
C ILE A 135 13.48 -5.44 9.69
N PRO A 136 13.91 -4.18 9.91
CA PRO A 136 14.32 -3.70 11.22
C PRO A 136 13.21 -3.83 12.25
N ASP A 137 13.51 -4.22 13.48
CA ASP A 137 12.50 -4.24 14.56
C ASP A 137 12.04 -2.82 14.90
N ALA A 138 10.76 -2.66 15.25
CA ALA A 138 10.20 -1.39 15.73
C ALA A 138 9.42 -1.56 17.04
N PRO A 139 9.31 -0.49 17.87
CA PRO A 139 8.58 -0.57 19.13
C PRO A 139 7.07 -0.76 18.94
N ALA A 140 6.53 -1.75 19.63
CA ALA A 140 5.09 -2.02 19.67
C ALA A 140 4.37 -1.19 20.75
N THR A 141 3.09 -0.89 20.51
CA THR A 141 2.14 -0.29 21.44
C THR A 141 0.92 -1.18 21.62
N LEU A 142 1.13 -2.46 21.91
CA LEU A 142 0.10 -3.51 21.95
C LEU A 142 -1.08 -3.22 22.89
N ASP A 143 -0.85 -2.50 23.98
CA ASP A 143 -1.92 -2.11 24.92
C ASP A 143 -3.02 -1.28 24.23
N LYS A 144 -2.75 -0.66 23.07
CA LYS A 144 -3.76 0.07 22.28
C LYS A 144 -4.80 -0.85 21.64
N LEU A 145 -4.53 -2.15 21.51
CA LEU A 145 -5.50 -3.10 20.94
C LEU A 145 -6.67 -3.41 21.89
N ASP A 146 -6.54 -3.12 23.19
CA ASP A 146 -7.61 -3.33 24.18
C ASP A 146 -8.77 -2.33 24.00
N ASP A 147 -8.48 -1.12 23.50
CA ASP A 147 -9.46 -0.05 23.20
C ASP A 147 -8.96 0.74 21.97
N PRO A 148 -9.10 0.17 20.76
CA PRO A 148 -8.40 0.69 19.59
C PRO A 148 -9.07 1.95 19.02
N ASP A 149 -8.26 2.99 18.80
CA ASP A 149 -8.64 4.17 18.04
C ASP A 149 -8.11 4.06 16.61
N HIS A 150 -9.00 4.22 15.63
CA HIS A 150 -8.70 4.11 14.19
C HIS A 150 -9.07 5.42 13.45
N PRO A 151 -8.36 6.53 13.70
CA PRO A 151 -8.72 7.86 13.18
C PRO A 151 -8.69 7.96 11.64
N HIS A 152 -8.09 6.97 10.98
CA HIS A 152 -7.91 6.92 9.51
C HIS A 152 -8.59 5.72 8.85
N ALA A 153 -9.31 4.90 9.63
CA ALA A 153 -10.09 3.81 9.09
C ALA A 153 -11.56 4.21 8.99
N GLU A 154 -12.19 3.85 7.87
CA GLU A 154 -13.64 3.94 7.70
C GLU A 154 -14.15 2.52 7.52
N GLY A 155 -14.98 2.06 8.47
CA GLY A 155 -15.59 0.72 8.43
C GLY A 155 -16.78 0.64 7.48
N GLY A 156 -17.25 -0.58 7.24
CA GLY A 156 -18.40 -0.89 6.40
C GLY A 156 -18.07 -1.06 4.91
N PHE A 157 -16.80 -1.33 4.59
CA PHE A 157 -16.30 -1.51 3.23
C PHE A 157 -15.49 -2.80 3.09
N ALA A 158 -15.87 -3.84 3.83
CA ALA A 158 -15.21 -5.14 3.80
C ALA A 158 -15.84 -6.09 2.77
N ASP A 159 -17.02 -5.74 2.25
CA ASP A 159 -17.81 -6.55 1.32
C ASP A 159 -17.34 -6.47 -0.13
N ASP A 160 -16.67 -5.38 -0.53
CA ASP A 160 -16.13 -5.20 -1.88
C ASP A 160 -15.00 -4.14 -1.90
N VAL A 161 -14.34 -3.96 -3.05
CA VAL A 161 -13.35 -2.88 -3.27
C VAL A 161 -14.08 -1.60 -3.65
N TYR A 162 -13.99 -0.59 -2.79
CA TYR A 162 -14.62 0.71 -3.03
C TYR A 162 -13.61 1.74 -3.52
N VAL A 163 -13.92 2.36 -4.65
CA VAL A 163 -13.04 3.33 -5.31
C VAL A 163 -13.71 4.70 -5.40
N GLU A 164 -13.07 5.70 -4.81
CA GLU A 164 -13.41 7.13 -4.96
C GLU A 164 -12.62 7.74 -6.14
N ASP A 165 -13.35 8.27 -7.12
CA ASP A 165 -12.77 8.91 -8.30
C ASP A 165 -12.43 10.40 -8.06
N ASP A 166 -11.87 11.07 -9.08
CA ASP A 166 -11.50 12.49 -9.02
C ASP A 166 -12.69 13.45 -8.83
N SER A 167 -13.92 12.99 -9.09
CA SER A 167 -15.14 13.77 -8.85
C SER A 167 -15.67 13.60 -7.41
N GLY A 168 -15.13 12.64 -6.67
CA GLY A 168 -15.59 12.22 -5.34
C GLY A 168 -16.75 11.22 -5.39
N GLU A 169 -17.05 10.65 -6.56
CA GLU A 169 -18.02 9.56 -6.69
C GLU A 169 -17.38 8.24 -6.23
N VAL A 170 -18.12 7.47 -5.44
CA VAL A 170 -17.64 6.18 -4.91
C VAL A 170 -18.36 5.05 -5.64
N GLY A 171 -17.58 4.23 -6.34
CA GLY A 171 -18.04 3.03 -7.06
C GLY A 171 -17.48 1.75 -6.46
N VAL A 172 -18.10 0.63 -6.82
CA VAL A 172 -17.57 -0.72 -6.56
C VAL A 172 -16.72 -1.15 -7.75
N GLY A 173 -15.51 -1.65 -7.47
CA GLY A 173 -14.50 -1.95 -8.48
C GLY A 173 -13.76 -0.69 -8.98
N GLY A 174 -12.53 -0.88 -9.44
CA GLY A 174 -11.72 0.20 -10.01
C GLY A 174 -12.21 0.68 -11.38
N ALA A 175 -11.73 1.86 -11.79
CA ALA A 175 -11.92 2.38 -13.13
C ALA A 175 -11.03 1.65 -14.14
N ASP A 176 -11.46 1.65 -15.41
CA ASP A 176 -10.64 1.17 -16.52
C ASP A 176 -9.38 2.04 -16.68
N GLU A 177 -8.25 1.39 -16.97
CA GLU A 177 -6.99 2.08 -17.22
C GLU A 177 -7.09 2.95 -18.49
N PRO A 178 -6.73 4.25 -18.42
CA PRO A 178 -6.72 5.11 -19.60
C PRO A 178 -5.70 4.62 -20.65
N GLU A 179 -6.00 4.79 -21.94
CA GLU A 179 -5.11 4.32 -23.02
C GLU A 179 -3.76 5.05 -23.06
N ASP A 180 -3.70 6.31 -22.61
CA ASP A 180 -2.49 7.14 -22.66
C ASP A 180 -2.20 7.77 -21.29
N VAL A 181 -1.51 6.99 -20.46
CA VAL A 181 -1.07 7.41 -19.12
C VAL A 181 0.36 7.93 -19.17
N ASP A 182 0.56 9.18 -18.74
CA ASP A 182 1.88 9.80 -18.61
C ASP A 182 2.55 9.40 -17.27
N VAL A 183 3.72 8.78 -17.33
CA VAL A 183 4.49 8.35 -16.15
C VAL A 183 4.97 9.53 -15.30
N SER A 184 5.14 10.71 -15.88
CA SER A 184 5.56 11.92 -15.16
C SER A 184 4.51 12.40 -14.15
N ALA A 185 3.26 11.95 -14.30
CA ALA A 185 2.18 12.21 -13.37
C ALA A 185 2.30 11.41 -12.06
N ALA A 186 3.11 10.34 -12.03
CA ALA A 186 3.36 9.58 -10.82
C ALA A 186 4.11 10.42 -9.76
N PRO A 187 3.81 10.27 -8.46
CA PRO A 187 4.50 11.00 -7.40
C PRO A 187 6.02 10.81 -7.47
N GLY A 188 6.79 11.90 -7.47
CA GLY A 188 8.26 11.85 -7.50
C GLY A 188 8.88 11.58 -8.88
N MET A 189 8.08 11.39 -9.93
CA MET A 189 8.57 11.05 -11.29
C MET A 189 8.72 12.26 -12.23
N GLN A 190 8.49 13.49 -11.74
CA GLN A 190 8.48 14.72 -12.57
C GLN A 190 9.83 15.04 -13.23
N ASP A 191 10.93 14.47 -12.71
CA ASP A 191 12.29 14.74 -13.18
C ASP A 191 12.90 13.58 -13.99
N VAL A 192 12.20 12.44 -14.11
CA VAL A 192 12.74 11.21 -14.74
C VAL A 192 12.75 11.31 -16.28
N ASP A 193 11.91 12.19 -16.85
CA ASP A 193 11.77 12.42 -18.30
C ASP A 193 12.75 13.47 -18.87
N ARG A 194 13.67 14.04 -18.07
CA ARG A 194 14.63 15.07 -18.55
C ARG A 194 15.95 14.52 -19.08
N THR A 195 16.09 13.21 -19.20
CA THR A 195 17.40 12.58 -19.49
C THR A 195 17.60 12.25 -20.98
N ASP A 196 16.56 12.28 -21.82
CA ASP A 196 16.67 11.90 -23.23
C ASP A 196 16.84 13.06 -24.23
N GLU A 197 16.80 14.32 -23.78
CA GLU A 197 16.99 15.48 -24.66
C GLU A 197 18.34 16.19 -24.45
N LYS A 198 19.44 15.43 -24.43
CA LYS A 198 20.79 16.03 -24.54
C LYS A 198 21.85 15.09 -25.14
N THR A 199 21.59 14.58 -26.34
CA THR A 199 22.70 14.19 -27.23
C THR A 199 22.37 14.56 -28.68
N ALA A 200 22.75 15.79 -29.03
CA ALA A 200 22.92 16.26 -30.41
C ALA A 200 24.41 16.52 -30.64
#